data_AF-A0AAU9MWY8-F1
#
_entry.id   AF-A0AAU9MWY8-F1
#
_cell.length_a   1.000
_cell.length_b   1.000
_cell.length_c   1.000
_cell.angle_alpha   90.00
_cell.angle_beta   90.00
_cell.angle_gamma   90.00
#
_symmetry.space_group_name_H-M   'P 1'
#
loop_
_entity.id
_entity.type
_entity.pdbx_description
1 polymer ?
#
loop_
_entity_poly.entity_id
_entity_poly.type
_entity_poly.pdbx_seq_one_letter_code
_entity_poly.pdbx_strand_id
1 'polypeptide(L)'
;MIKELPKKGGKIWTPYNMRVPRKCNERCYQIRVLPVPLKTHVVQLSKFDYRLSNKLETDLQKLRCRVNCHDLRFIDPINKMGQNLVNQMRMMGKHYVALHLRYALDASCIDLH
;
A
#
# COMPACT_ATOMS: atom_id res chain seq x y z
N MET A 1 -9.06 2.17 -8.52
CA MET A 1 -7.86 2.69 -9.21
C MET A 1 -8.29 3.80 -10.15
N ILE A 2 -7.66 4.98 -10.08
CA ILE A 2 -7.98 6.10 -10.96
C ILE A 2 -7.50 5.74 -12.37
N LYS A 3 -8.44 5.58 -13.31
CA LYS A 3 -8.13 5.21 -14.70
C LYS A 3 -7.62 6.40 -15.51
N GLU A 4 -8.15 7.59 -15.23
CA GLU A 4 -7.79 8.84 -15.91
C GLU A 4 -7.83 10.02 -14.95
N LEU A 5 -6.98 11.02 -15.19
CA LEU A 5 -7.00 12.28 -14.45
C LEU A 5 -8.23 13.11 -14.83
N PRO A 6 -8.82 13.87 -13.88
CA PRO A 6 -9.93 14.77 -14.18
C PRO A 6 -9.54 15.78 -15.26
N LYS A 7 -10.50 16.33 -16.01
CA LYS A 7 -10.27 17.37 -17.03
C LYS A 7 -10.64 18.74 -16.46
N LYS A 8 -9.87 19.80 -16.74
CA LYS A 8 -10.24 21.19 -16.43
C LYS A 8 -10.31 21.98 -17.74
N GLY A 9 -11.49 22.50 -18.08
CA GLY A 9 -11.71 23.28 -19.31
C GLY A 9 -11.36 22.51 -20.60
N GLY A 10 -11.60 21.19 -20.63
CA GLY A 10 -11.29 20.33 -21.77
C GLY A 10 -9.84 19.82 -21.85
N LYS A 11 -8.92 20.34 -21.03
CA LYS A 11 -7.51 19.91 -20.99
C LYS A 11 -7.25 18.89 -19.86
N ILE A 12 -6.47 17.85 -20.16
CA ILE A 12 -5.98 16.88 -19.17
C ILE A 12 -4.97 17.59 -18.27
N TRP A 13 -5.05 17.37 -16.96
CA TRP A 13 -4.07 17.92 -16.02
C TRP A 13 -2.69 17.32 -16.28
N THR A 14 -1.66 18.17 -16.34
CA THR A 14 -0.27 17.73 -16.34
C THR A 14 0.19 17.57 -14.88
N PRO A 15 0.48 16.34 -14.42
CA PRO A 15 0.87 16.12 -13.03
C PRO A 15 2.26 16.70 -12.75
N TYR A 16 2.43 17.32 -11.59
CA TYR A 16 3.75 17.73 -11.12
C TYR A 16 4.51 16.50 -10.61
N ASN A 17 5.65 16.18 -11.24
CA ASN A 17 6.50 15.08 -10.82
C ASN A 17 7.30 15.47 -9.58
N MET A 18 7.18 14.68 -8.52
CA MET A 18 8.01 14.86 -7.33
C MET A 18 8.58 13.53 -6.82
N ARG A 19 9.71 13.62 -6.12
CA ARG A 19 10.36 12.50 -5.45
C ARG A 19 10.32 12.73 -3.95
N VAL A 20 9.66 11.83 -3.23
CA VAL A 20 9.61 11.87 -1.77
C VAL A 20 10.90 11.25 -1.20
N PRO A 21 11.52 11.85 -0.17
CA PRO A 21 12.65 11.23 0.53
C PRO A 21 12.31 9.84 1.06
N ARG A 22 13.30 8.95 1.04
CA ARG A 22 13.14 7.61 1.59
C ARG A 22 12.93 7.66 3.11
N LYS A 23 11.97 6.88 3.62
CA LYS A 23 11.64 6.81 5.06
C LYS A 23 11.27 8.19 5.66
N CYS A 24 10.50 8.99 4.92
CA CYS A 24 9.99 10.29 5.38
C CYS A 24 9.02 10.09 6.56
N ASN A 25 9.23 10.81 7.67
CA ASN A 25 8.35 10.82 8.86
C ASN A 25 7.21 11.84 8.69
N GLU A 26 6.30 11.95 9.67
CA GLU A 26 5.13 12.83 9.55
C GLU A 26 5.51 14.30 9.31
N ARG A 27 6.52 14.82 10.02
CA ARG A 27 7.01 16.19 9.81
C ARG A 27 7.54 16.42 8.40
N CYS A 28 8.29 15.46 7.86
CA CYS A 28 8.77 15.51 6.48
C CYS A 28 7.60 15.55 5.47
N TYR A 29 6.51 14.81 5.70
CA TYR A 29 5.32 14.86 4.85
C TYR A 29 4.62 16.21 4.89
N GLN A 30 4.41 16.76 6.10
CA GLN A 30 3.74 18.05 6.28
C GLN A 30 4.51 19.19 5.61
N ILE A 31 5.83 19.20 5.71
CA ILE A 31 6.66 20.28 5.19
C ILE A 31 6.95 20.12 3.69
N ARG A 32 7.20 18.90 3.22
CA ARG A 32 7.72 18.68 1.85
C ARG A 32 6.69 18.16 0.87
N VAL A 33 5.72 17.37 1.33
CA VAL A 33 4.78 16.67 0.46
C VAL A 33 3.46 17.42 0.40
N LEU A 34 2.87 17.75 1.55
CA LEU A 34 1.55 18.39 1.64
C LEU A 34 1.43 19.74 0.90
N PRO A 35 2.43 20.64 0.88
CA PRO A 35 2.28 21.92 0.19
C PRO A 35 2.25 21.81 -1.33
N VAL A 36 2.77 20.73 -1.91
CA VAL A 36 2.87 20.54 -3.36
C VAL A 36 1.50 20.34 -4.03
N PRO A 37 0.66 19.38 -3.60
CA PRO A 37 -0.68 19.22 -4.17
C PRO A 37 -1.59 20.41 -3.87
N LEU A 38 -1.37 21.17 -2.79
CA LEU A 38 -2.10 22.42 -2.54
C LEU A 38 -1.84 23.49 -3.60
N LYS A 39 -0.64 23.51 -4.21
CA LYS A 39 -0.27 24.45 -5.28
C LYS A 39 -0.55 23.91 -6.68
N THR A 40 -0.20 22.66 -6.91
CA THR A 40 -0.19 22.04 -8.25
C THR A 40 -1.45 21.22 -8.55
N HIS A 41 -2.27 20.95 -7.53
CA HIS A 41 -3.51 20.15 -7.51
C HIS A 41 -3.31 18.67 -7.88
N VAL A 42 -2.47 18.36 -8.87
CA VAL A 42 -2.16 17.00 -9.30
C VAL A 42 -0.66 16.76 -9.19
N VAL A 43 -0.30 15.72 -8.45
CA VAL A 43 1.09 15.36 -8.17
C VAL A 43 1.32 13.90 -8.53
N GLN A 44 2.38 13.63 -9.29
CA GLN A 44 2.89 12.29 -9.55
C GLN A 44 4.08 12.01 -8.64
N LEU A 45 3.85 11.14 -7.65
CA LEU A 45 4.88 10.66 -6.73
C LEU A 45 5.65 9.50 -7.39
N SER A 46 6.85 9.79 -7.88
CA SER A 46 7.74 8.77 -8.46
C SER A 46 8.33 7.85 -7.38
N LYS A 47 8.47 6.56 -7.69
CA LYS A 47 8.90 5.46 -6.79
C LYS A 47 7.97 5.22 -5.58
N PHE A 48 7.20 4.14 -5.64
CA PHE A 48 6.15 3.83 -4.65
C PHE A 48 6.68 3.26 -3.33
N ASP A 49 7.85 2.62 -3.39
CA ASP A 49 8.48 1.78 -2.36
C ASP A 49 9.09 2.54 -1.17
N TYR A 50 9.07 3.88 -1.14
CA TYR A 50 9.91 4.65 -0.20
C TYR A 50 9.21 5.71 0.63
N ARG A 51 7.89 5.62 0.78
CA ARG A 51 7.09 6.76 1.24
C ARG A 51 7.15 7.01 2.74
N LEU A 52 6.66 6.11 3.59
CA LEU A 52 6.55 6.36 5.04
C LEU A 52 7.65 5.64 5.82
N SER A 53 8.26 6.34 6.80
CA SER A 53 9.22 5.79 7.75
C SER A 53 8.68 4.54 8.46
N ASN A 54 9.56 3.62 8.88
CA ASN A 54 9.20 2.56 9.82
C ASN A 54 9.30 3.02 11.28
N LYS A 55 9.89 4.20 11.52
CA LYS A 55 9.92 4.86 12.82
C LYS A 55 8.82 5.92 12.85
N LEU A 56 7.60 5.49 13.14
CA LEU A 56 6.40 6.32 13.29
C LEU A 56 5.74 5.98 14.62
N GLU A 57 4.99 6.92 15.18
CA GLU A 57 4.15 6.64 16.35
C GLU A 57 3.17 5.50 16.08
N THR A 58 2.79 4.78 17.14
CA THR A 58 1.98 3.57 17.06
C THR A 58 0.66 3.78 16.30
N ASP A 59 0.01 4.93 16.49
CA ASP A 59 -1.26 5.20 15.83
C ASP A 59 -1.08 5.48 14.33
N LEU A 60 0.01 6.14 13.94
CA LEU A 60 0.38 6.30 12.53
C LEU A 60 0.76 4.96 11.88
N GLN A 61 1.42 4.06 12.61
CA GLN A 61 1.68 2.70 12.14
C GLN A 61 0.37 1.93 11.91
N LYS A 62 -0.56 1.97 12.87
CA LYS A 62 -1.88 1.34 12.73
C LYS A 62 -2.66 1.91 11.55
N LEU A 63 -2.66 3.23 11.39
CA LEU A 63 -3.29 3.89 10.25
C LEU A 63 -2.68 3.44 8.92
N ARG A 64 -1.34 3.42 8.82
CA ARG A 64 -0.62 2.92 7.64
C ARG A 64 -1.02 1.50 7.29
N CYS A 65 -1.08 0.61 8.28
CA CYS A 65 -1.49 -0.78 8.08
C CYS A 65 -2.96 -0.88 7.63
N ARG A 66 -3.87 -0.13 8.25
CA ARG A 66 -5.31 -0.15 7.91
C ARG A 66 -5.55 0.34 6.49
N VAL A 67 -4.95 1.47 6.09
CA VAL A 67 -5.08 2.02 4.74
C VAL A 67 -4.50 1.04 3.72
N ASN A 68 -3.29 0.55 3.94
CA ASN A 68 -2.67 -0.42 3.03
C ASN A 68 -3.50 -1.70 2.89
N CYS A 69 -3.99 -2.26 4.00
CA CYS A 69 -4.82 -3.47 3.96
C CYS A 69 -6.17 -3.22 3.27
N HIS A 70 -6.78 -2.06 3.53
CA HIS A 70 -8.05 -1.67 2.92
C HIS A 70 -7.95 -1.49 1.40
N ASP A 71 -6.85 -0.91 0.93
CA ASP A 71 -6.66 -0.58 -0.49
C ASP A 71 -6.02 -1.73 -1.29
N LEU A 72 -5.27 -2.63 -0.64
CA LEU A 72 -4.68 -3.83 -1.25
C LEU A 72 -5.65 -5.02 -1.23
N ARG A 73 -6.89 -4.80 -1.67
CA ARG A 73 -7.83 -5.91 -1.90
C ARG A 73 -7.45 -6.65 -3.16
N PHE A 74 -7.49 -7.98 -3.12
CA PHE A 74 -7.41 -8.79 -4.32
C PHE A 74 -8.58 -8.47 -5.26
N ILE A 75 -8.34 -8.58 -6.57
CA ILE A 75 -9.41 -8.46 -7.56
C ILE A 75 -10.39 -9.62 -7.42
N ASP A 76 -11.64 -9.40 -7.85
CA ASP A 76 -12.73 -10.38 -7.70
C ASP A 76 -12.39 -11.78 -8.21
N PRO A 77 -11.70 -11.98 -9.36
CA PRO A 77 -11.31 -13.31 -9.80
C PRO A 77 -10.40 -14.06 -8.82
N ILE A 78 -9.46 -13.36 -8.17
CA ILE A 78 -8.54 -13.95 -7.20
C ILE A 78 -9.29 -14.29 -5.91
N ASN A 79 -10.15 -13.39 -5.43
CA ASN A 79 -10.99 -13.66 -4.26
C ASN A 79 -11.90 -14.87 -4.50
N LYS A 80 -12.54 -14.95 -5.67
CA LYS A 80 -13.41 -16.07 -6.04
C LYS A 80 -12.65 -17.39 -6.08
N MET A 81 -11.45 -17.40 -6.67
CA MET A 81 -10.57 -18.56 -6.67
C MET A 81 -10.21 -19.00 -5.23
N GLY A 82 -9.78 -18.05 -4.40
CA GLY A 82 -9.43 -18.33 -3.00
C GLY A 82 -10.62 -18.86 -2.19
N GLN A 83 -11.81 -18.31 -2.38
CA GLN A 83 -13.03 -18.78 -1.72
C GLN A 83 -13.40 -20.20 -2.15
N ASN A 84 -13.28 -20.51 -3.44
CA ASN A 84 -13.54 -21.87 -3.95
C ASN A 84 -12.57 -22.89 -3.33
N LEU A 85 -11.28 -22.55 -3.24
CA LEU A 85 -10.28 -23.39 -2.60
C LEU A 85 -10.64 -23.66 -1.12
N VAL A 86 -10.95 -22.60 -0.36
CA VAL A 86 -11.35 -22.73 1.06
C VAL A 86 -12.62 -23.58 1.21
N ASN A 87 -13.60 -23.41 0.32
CA ASN A 87 -14.83 -24.20 0.35
C ASN A 87 -14.54 -25.69 0.11
N GLN A 88 -13.67 -26.03 -0.85
CA GLN A 88 -13.27 -27.41 -1.10
C GLN A 88 -12.53 -28.01 0.10
N MET A 89 -11.59 -27.29 0.70
CA MET A 89 -10.89 -27.76 1.91
C MET A 89 -11.86 -28.04 3.07
N ARG A 90 -12.87 -27.18 3.26
CA ARG A 90 -13.91 -27.37 4.28
C ARG A 90 -14.82 -28.56 4.01
N MET A 91 -15.06 -28.90 2.74
CA MET A 91 -15.80 -30.11 2.36
C MET A 91 -15.00 -31.38 2.66
N MET A 92 -13.68 -31.34 2.51
CA MET A 92 -12.79 -32.47 2.81
C MET A 92 -12.61 -32.69 4.32
N GLY A 93 -12.72 -31.62 5.13
CA GLY A 93 -12.67 -31.71 6.58
C GLY A 93 -13.13 -30.42 7.26
N LYS A 94 -13.82 -30.55 8.39
CA LYS A 94 -14.36 -29.42 9.17
C LYS A 94 -13.27 -28.43 9.62
N HIS A 95 -12.04 -28.92 9.81
CA HIS A 95 -10.90 -28.15 10.27
C HIS A 95 -9.72 -28.33 9.32
N TYR A 96 -9.00 -27.24 9.05
CA TYR A 96 -7.76 -27.22 8.27
C TYR A 96 -6.75 -26.27 8.91
N VAL A 97 -5.47 -26.52 8.66
CA VAL A 97 -4.37 -25.64 9.09
C VAL A 97 -3.75 -25.05 7.83
N ALA A 98 -3.60 -23.73 7.79
CA ALA A 98 -2.89 -23.03 6.71
C ALA A 98 -1.49 -22.66 7.21
N LEU A 99 -0.45 -23.15 6.54
CA LEU A 99 0.94 -22.87 6.86
C LEU A 99 1.58 -22.08 5.71
N HIS A 100 2.00 -20.84 6.00
CA HIS A 100 2.76 -20.03 5.05
C HIS A 100 4.25 -20.16 5.38
N LEU A 101 4.94 -21.02 4.63
CA LEU A 101 6.39 -21.17 4.73
C LEU A 101 7.08 -20.13 3.86
N ARG A 102 7.86 -19.25 4.49
CA ARG A 102 8.75 -18.34 3.77
C ARG A 102 10.17 -18.88 3.85
N TYR A 103 10.62 -19.54 2.78
CA TYR A 103 12.02 -19.92 2.64
C TYR A 103 12.78 -18.72 2.09
N ALA A 104 13.49 -18.01 2.95
CA ALA A 104 14.41 -16.95 2.55
C ALA A 104 15.83 -17.44 2.81
N LEU A 105 16.67 -17.46 1.77
CA LEU A 105 18.07 -17.89 1.85
C LEU A 105 19.00 -16.81 2.45
N ASP A 106 18.46 -15.76 3.09
CA ASP A 106 19.22 -14.72 3.78
C ASP A 106 19.05 -14.80 5.30
N ALA A 107 20.03 -15.40 5.96
CA ALA A 107 20.15 -15.50 7.42
C ALA A 107 20.48 -14.16 8.11
N SER A 108 19.85 -13.04 7.71
CA SER A 108 20.13 -11.72 8.27
C SER A 108 18.90 -10.90 8.67
N CYS A 109 17.69 -11.45 8.59
CA CYS A 109 16.47 -10.78 9.07
C CYS A 109 15.71 -11.65 10.07
N ILE A 110 16.34 -11.92 11.22
CA ILE A 110 15.61 -12.11 12.48
C ILE A 110 15.41 -10.70 13.05
N ASP A 111 14.34 -10.02 12.63
CA ASP A 111 13.78 -8.94 13.44
C ASP A 111 13.02 -9.61 14.59
N LEU A 112 13.68 -9.74 15.74
CA LEU A 112 13.03 -10.02 17.02
C LEU A 112 12.22 -8.78 17.42
N HIS A 113 10.90 -8.93 17.41
CA HIS A 113 9.98 -8.16 18.24
C HIS A 113 9.12 -9.13 19.04
#